data_AF-A0A4Q7YC86-F1
#
_entry.id   AF-A0A4Q7YC86-F1
#
_cell.length_a   1.000
_cell.length_b   1.000
_cell.length_c   1.000
_cell.angle_alpha   90.00
_cell.angle_beta   90.00
_cell.angle_gamma   90.00
#
_symmetry.space_group_name_H-M   'P 1'
#
loop_
_entity.id
_entity.type
_entity.pdbx_description
1 polymer ?
#
loop_
_entity_poly.entity_id
_entity_poly.type
_entity_poly.pdbx_seq_one_letter_code
_entity_poly.pdbx_strand_id
1 'polypeptide(L)' 'MTRQFHLSLQRPARPASGAAARTHAHWFRWHGEDPFGNGSLYRCRCGVVRSGL' A
#
# COMPACT_ATOMS: atom_id res chain seq x y z
N MET A 1 11.15 30.02 -23.96
CA MET A 1 9.83 29.39 -23.71
C MET A 1 10.05 28.13 -22.90
N THR A 2 10.12 28.24 -21.56
CA THR A 2 10.61 27.15 -20.69
C THR A 2 9.42 26.56 -19.94
N ARG A 3 8.99 25.36 -20.33
CA ARG A 3 7.90 24.62 -19.67
C ARG A 3 8.44 23.97 -18.40
N GLN A 4 8.03 24.53 -17.26
CA GLN A 4 8.39 24.08 -15.93
C GLN A 4 7.48 22.91 -15.54
N PHE A 5 8.01 21.68 -15.60
CA PHE A 5 7.32 20.49 -15.12
C PHE A 5 7.44 20.43 -13.59
N HIS A 6 6.40 20.87 -12.87
CA HIS A 6 6.27 20.61 -11.44
C HIS A 6 5.95 19.12 -11.26
N LEU A 7 6.99 18.31 -11.14
CA LEU A 7 6.88 16.93 -10.71
C LEU A 7 6.49 16.96 -9.23
N SER A 8 5.20 16.84 -8.93
CA SER A 8 4.69 16.66 -7.58
C SER A 8 5.38 15.43 -6.98
N LEU A 9 6.31 15.63 -6.05
CA LEU A 9 6.81 14.56 -5.19
C LEU A 9 5.62 14.03 -4.39
N GLN A 10 4.91 13.04 -4.95
CA GLN A 10 4.03 12.18 -4.19
C GLN A 10 4.93 11.47 -3.19
N ARG A 11 5.01 12.02 -1.97
CA ARG A 11 5.72 11.41 -0.84
C ARG A 11 5.22 9.97 -0.75
N PRO A 12 6.07 8.95 -0.98
CA PRO A 12 5.68 7.60 -0.64
C PRO A 12 5.33 7.64 0.85
N ALA A 13 4.12 7.20 1.18
CA ALA A 13 3.68 7.10 2.57
C ALA A 13 4.72 6.24 3.30
N ARG A 14 5.59 6.88 4.11
CA ARG A 14 6.50 6.15 5.00
C ARG A 14 5.60 5.21 5.82
N PRO A 15 5.75 3.88 5.73
CA PRO A 15 5.08 3.02 6.69
C PRO A 15 5.59 3.46 8.06
N ALA A 16 4.68 3.88 8.93
CA ALA A 16 5.02 4.36 10.26
C ALA A 16 5.71 3.22 11.03
N SER A 17 7.04 3.18 10.98
CA SER A 17 7.88 2.35 11.83
C SER A 17 7.72 2.86 13.25
N GLY A 18 6.91 2.18 14.07
CA GLY A 18 6.72 2.56 15.47
C GLY A 18 5.48 2.05 16.20
N ALA A 19 4.61 1.26 15.58
CA ALA A 19 3.63 0.51 16.36
C ALA A 19 4.35 -0.67 17.01
N ALA A 20 4.39 -0.72 18.35
CA ALA A 20 4.88 -1.88 19.11
C ALA A 20 4.42 -3.17 18.44
N ALA A 21 5.36 -4.08 18.14
CA ALA A 21 5.09 -5.29 17.37
C ALA A 21 4.15 -6.21 18.15
N ARG A 22 2.85 -5.97 18.03
CA ARG A 22 1.81 -6.85 18.57
C ARG A 22 1.68 -8.03 17.63
N THR A 23 2.15 -9.19 18.07
CA THR A 23 1.90 -10.46 17.38
C THR A 23 0.40 -10.67 17.31
N HIS A 24 -0.15 -10.75 16.09
CA HIS A 24 -1.55 -11.04 15.85
C HIS A 24 -1.68 -11.86 14.56
N ALA A 25 -2.80 -12.58 14.44
CA ALA A 25 -3.10 -13.29 13.21
C ALA A 25 -3.51 -12.30 12.11
N HIS A 26 -2.90 -12.42 10.94
CA HIS A 26 -3.30 -11.63 9.79
C HIS A 26 -4.56 -12.21 9.16
N TRP A 27 -5.71 -11.59 9.45
CA TRP A 27 -6.90 -11.77 8.63
C TRP A 27 -6.92 -10.77 7.49
N PHE A 28 -6.78 -11.29 6.29
CA PHE A 28 -6.78 -10.54 5.04
C PHE A 28 -8.21 -10.47 4.48
N ARG A 29 -8.63 -9.27 4.07
CA ARG A 29 -9.90 -9.05 3.39
C ARG A 29 -9.64 -8.45 2.01
N TRP A 30 -10.46 -8.83 1.02
CA TRP A 30 -10.37 -8.27 -0.32
C TRP A 30 -10.55 -6.75 -0.29
N HIS A 31 -9.69 -6.04 -1.00
CA HIS A 31 -9.63 -4.59 -1.05
C HIS A 31 -9.88 -4.04 -2.45
N GLY A 32 -9.60 -4.81 -3.50
CA GLY A 32 -9.74 -4.38 -4.88
C GLY A 32 -8.84 -5.19 -5.82
N GLU A 33 -8.70 -4.71 -7.04
CA GLU A 33 -7.75 -5.26 -8.02
C GLU A 33 -6.42 -4.50 -7.93
N ASP A 34 -5.31 -5.16 -8.26
CA ASP A 34 -4.01 -4.55 -8.38
C ASP A 34 -3.95 -3.66 -9.63
N PRO A 35 -3.59 -2.37 -9.52
CA PRO A 35 -3.60 -1.47 -10.67
C PRO A 35 -2.45 -1.72 -11.67
N PHE A 36 -1.47 -2.57 -11.34
CA PHE A 36 -0.28 -2.82 -12.15
C PHE A 36 -0.22 -4.26 -12.69
N GLY A 37 -1.20 -5.10 -12.38
CA GLY A 37 -1.26 -6.51 -12.77
C GLY A 37 -2.70 -7.05 -12.77
N ASN A 38 -2.85 -8.36 -12.97
CA ASN A 38 -4.15 -9.03 -13.02
C ASN A 38 -4.53 -9.74 -11.71
N GLY A 39 -3.96 -9.31 -10.58
CA GLY A 39 -4.18 -9.92 -9.28
C GLY A 39 -5.17 -9.14 -8.40
N SER A 40 -5.78 -9.81 -7.43
CA SER A 40 -6.58 -9.16 -6.39
C SER A 40 -5.70 -8.69 -5.23
N LEU A 41 -5.98 -7.52 -4.69
CA LEU A 41 -5.33 -6.98 -3.49
C LEU A 41 -6.14 -7.32 -2.24
N TYR A 42 -5.42 -7.77 -1.21
CA TYR A 42 -5.97 -8.07 0.09
C TYR A 42 -5.28 -7.26 1.17
N ARG A 43 -6.07 -6.69 2.09
CA ARG A 43 -5.59 -5.84 3.17
C ARG A 43 -5.96 -6.42 4.53
N CYS A 44 -5.00 -6.43 5.45
CA CYS A 44 -5.23 -6.71 6.85
C CYS A 44 -5.55 -5.41 7.61
N ARG A 45 -6.32 -5.51 8.70
CA ARG A 45 -6.67 -4.36 9.55
C ARG A 45 -5.43 -3.63 10.12
N CYS A 46 -4.32 -4.33 10.27
CA CYS A 46 -3.04 -3.75 10.70
C CYS A 46 -2.30 -2.94 9.60
N GLY A 47 -2.83 -2.90 8.38
CA GLY A 47 -2.26 -2.13 7.27
C GLY A 47 -1.36 -2.91 6.33
N VAL A 48 -1.01 -4.16 6.66
CA VAL A 48 -0.29 -5.04 5.72
C VAL A 48 -1.17 -5.34 4.50
N VAL A 49 -0.61 -5.17 3.31
CA VAL A 49 -1.25 -5.48 2.02
C VAL A 49 -0.53 -6.66 1.36
N ARG A 50 -1.28 -7.56 0.73
CA ARG A 50 -0.76 -8.68 -0.04
C ARG A 50 -1.51 -8.79 -1.36
N SER A 51 -0.80 -9.10 -2.42
CA SER A 51 -1.39 -9.48 -3.71
C SER A 51 -1.73 -10.97 -3.69
N GLY A 52 -2.93 -11.33 -4.15
CA GLY A 52 -3.31 -12.69 -4.52
C GLY A 52 -2.79 -12.99 -5.91
N LEU A 53 -2.44 -14.26 -6.14
CA LEU A 53 -2.13 -14.79 -7.48
C LEU A 53 -3.38 -14.73 -8.36
#